data_AF-J2VSB5-F1
#
_entry.id   AF-J2VSB5-F1
#
_cell.length_a   1.000
_cell.length_b   1.000
_cell.length_c   1.000
_cell.angle_alpha   90.00
_cell.angle_beta   90.00
_cell.angle_gamma   90.00
#
_symmetry.space_group_name_H-M   'P 1'
#
loop_
_entity.id
_entity.type
_entity.pdbx_description
1 polymer ?
#
loop_
_entity_poly.entity_id
_entity_poly.type
_entity_poly.pdbx_seq_one_letter_code
_entity_poly.pdbx_strand_id
1 'polypeptide(L)'
;PPLPVRLAGEGDLPQAGQVLLAGDNKHLVFRGGGVLGYMAGAASDVYRPSVDMFFHSVVKYWQAPAVGILLTGMGRDGAAGLKAMREHGSHTIAQDQASCAVYGMPKAAVALDAAVEVLPVSGIAARLQGLLATFS
;
A
#
# COMPACT_ATOMS: atom_id res chain seq x y z
N PRO A 1 22.99 1.06 -0.15
CA PRO A 1 22.80 0.33 -1.44
C PRO A 1 21.32 0.36 -1.80
N PRO A 2 20.93 0.32 -3.09
CA PRO A 2 19.53 0.18 -3.47
C PRO A 2 18.97 -1.13 -2.89
N LEU A 3 17.69 -1.11 -2.50
CA LEU A 3 17.03 -2.33 -2.04
C LEU A 3 16.83 -3.28 -3.23
N PRO A 4 17.10 -4.59 -3.09
CA PRO A 4 16.72 -5.58 -4.10
C PRO A 4 15.21 -5.55 -4.33
N VAL A 5 14.83 -5.48 -5.60
CA VAL A 5 13.44 -5.49 -6.06
C VAL A 5 13.18 -6.79 -6.82
N ARG A 6 12.12 -7.52 -6.46
CA ARG A 6 11.68 -8.71 -7.18
C ARG A 6 10.17 -8.85 -7.17
N LEU A 7 9.65 -9.68 -8.06
CA LEU A 7 8.24 -10.06 -8.02
C LEU A 7 7.96 -10.88 -6.76
N ALA A 8 6.81 -10.64 -6.14
CA ALA A 8 6.28 -11.46 -5.06
C ALA A 8 5.87 -12.83 -5.64
N GLY A 9 6.20 -13.89 -4.92
CA GLY A 9 5.81 -15.26 -5.18
C GLY A 9 4.81 -15.79 -4.14
N GLU A 10 4.22 -16.94 -4.44
CA GLU A 10 3.32 -17.63 -3.51
C GLU A 10 4.09 -18.07 -2.25
N GLY A 11 3.59 -17.73 -1.07
CA GLY A 11 4.20 -18.09 0.21
C GLY A 11 5.34 -17.17 0.66
N ASP A 12 5.59 -16.07 -0.04
CA ASP A 12 6.63 -15.12 0.34
C ASP A 12 6.37 -14.52 1.72
N LEU A 13 7.38 -14.57 2.60
CA LEU A 13 7.38 -13.82 3.84
C LEU A 13 8.17 -12.52 3.63
N PRO A 14 7.56 -11.33 3.81
CA PRO A 14 8.30 -10.08 3.74
C PRO A 14 9.43 -10.04 4.77
N GLN A 15 10.57 -9.47 4.38
CA GLN A 15 11.77 -9.36 5.20
C GLN A 15 12.33 -7.94 5.06
N ALA A 16 13.08 -7.49 6.06
CA ALA A 16 13.76 -6.21 5.98
C ALA A 16 14.76 -6.20 4.82
N GLY A 17 14.91 -5.05 4.17
CA GLY A 17 15.91 -4.86 3.12
C GLY A 17 15.52 -5.41 1.75
N GLN A 18 14.23 -5.64 1.47
CA GLN A 18 13.76 -6.00 0.13
C GLN A 18 12.48 -5.24 -0.26
N VAL A 19 12.19 -5.22 -1.56
CA VAL A 19 10.94 -4.73 -2.14
C VAL A 19 10.30 -5.84 -2.95
N LEU A 20 9.04 -6.15 -2.64
CA LEU A 20 8.24 -7.14 -3.34
C LEU A 20 7.18 -6.43 -4.18
N LEU A 21 7.11 -6.76 -5.47
CA LEU A 21 6.16 -6.18 -6.41
C LEU A 21 5.13 -7.23 -6.84
N ALA A 22 3.85 -6.83 -6.93
CA ALA A 22 2.83 -7.67 -7.55
C ALA A 22 3.18 -7.89 -9.03
N GLY A 23 3.20 -9.16 -9.47
CA GLY A 23 3.68 -9.55 -10.80
C GLY A 23 2.71 -10.39 -11.63
N ASP A 24 1.50 -10.65 -11.13
CA ASP A 24 0.47 -11.47 -11.79
C ASP A 24 -0.78 -10.61 -12.03
N ASN A 25 -1.64 -11.02 -12.97
CA ASN A 25 -2.97 -10.45 -13.20
C ASN A 25 -4.00 -10.88 -12.12
N LYS A 26 -3.51 -11.15 -10.91
CA LYS A 26 -4.24 -11.58 -9.73
C LYS A 26 -3.95 -10.61 -8.58
N HIS A 27 -4.78 -10.63 -7.55
CA HIS A 27 -4.57 -9.78 -6.39
C HIS A 27 -3.47 -10.36 -5.51
N LEU A 28 -2.37 -9.63 -5.36
CA LEU A 28 -1.40 -9.92 -4.31
C LEU A 28 -2.01 -9.50 -2.97
N VAL A 29 -2.08 -10.43 -2.02
CA VAL A 29 -2.66 -10.20 -0.69
C VAL A 29 -1.83 -10.92 0.38
N PHE A 30 -1.88 -10.41 1.60
CA PHE A 30 -1.49 -11.18 2.78
C PHE A 30 -2.53 -12.26 3.08
N ARG A 31 -2.04 -13.38 3.62
CA ARG A 31 -2.83 -14.50 4.13
C ARG A 31 -2.42 -14.81 5.57
N GLY A 32 -3.04 -15.83 6.17
CA GLY A 32 -2.70 -16.28 7.53
C GLY A 32 -1.21 -16.57 7.69
N GLY A 33 -0.64 -16.19 8.84
CA GLY A 33 0.80 -16.33 9.09
C GLY A 33 1.66 -15.22 8.49
N GLY A 34 1.06 -14.17 7.92
CA GLY A 34 1.80 -13.00 7.41
C GLY A 34 2.51 -13.24 6.07
N VAL A 35 2.18 -14.34 5.38
CA VAL A 35 2.72 -14.66 4.05
C VAL A 35 1.90 -13.99 2.95
N LEU A 36 2.55 -13.66 1.85
CA LEU A 36 1.93 -13.19 0.62
C LEU A 36 1.47 -14.35 -0.25
N GLY A 37 0.42 -14.11 -1.03
CA GLY A 37 -0.01 -15.00 -2.09
C GLY A 37 -0.95 -14.31 -3.05
N TYR A 38 -1.23 -14.98 -4.17
CA TYR A 38 -2.10 -14.46 -5.21
C TYR A 38 -3.52 -15.01 -5.08
N MET A 39 -4.50 -14.12 -5.05
CA MET A 39 -5.92 -14.45 -5.08
C MET A 39 -6.48 -14.14 -6.45
N ALA A 40 -7.17 -15.11 -7.06
CA ALA A 40 -7.91 -14.86 -8.29
C ALA A 40 -8.98 -13.80 -8.03
N GLY A 41 -9.03 -12.77 -8.88
CA GLY A 41 -10.09 -11.76 -8.80
C GLY A 41 -11.43 -12.32 -9.24
N ALA A 42 -12.51 -11.83 -8.64
CA ALA A 42 -13.86 -12.05 -9.14
C ALA A 42 -14.03 -11.30 -10.48
N ALA A 43 -14.83 -11.83 -11.41
CA ALA A 43 -15.01 -11.23 -12.74
C ALA A 43 -15.44 -9.74 -12.69
N SER A 44 -16.14 -9.33 -11.63
CA SER A 44 -16.60 -7.96 -11.34
C SER A 44 -15.51 -6.98 -10.90
N ASP A 45 -14.31 -7.47 -10.55
CA ASP A 45 -13.25 -6.60 -10.05
C ASP A 45 -12.74 -5.65 -11.14
N VAL A 46 -12.78 -4.37 -10.84
CA VAL A 46 -12.40 -3.28 -11.76
C VAL A 46 -10.88 -3.17 -11.92
N TYR A 47 -10.12 -3.55 -10.88
CA TYR A 47 -8.67 -3.41 -10.82
C TYR A 47 -8.02 -4.76 -10.53
N ARG A 48 -7.06 -5.18 -11.35
CA ARG A 48 -6.24 -6.39 -11.11
C ARG A 48 -4.78 -6.11 -11.49
N PRO A 49 -3.84 -6.15 -10.52
CA PRO A 49 -4.05 -6.25 -9.08
C PRO A 49 -4.81 -5.03 -8.50
N SER A 50 -5.44 -5.21 -7.33
CA SER A 50 -6.13 -4.12 -6.61
C SER A 50 -5.37 -3.74 -5.35
N VAL A 51 -5.13 -2.44 -5.19
CA VAL A 51 -4.51 -1.84 -4.00
C VAL A 51 -5.45 -1.91 -2.81
N ASP A 52 -6.76 -1.72 -3.01
CA ASP A 52 -7.74 -1.87 -1.92
C ASP A 52 -7.67 -3.28 -1.32
N MET A 53 -7.66 -4.32 -2.15
CA MET A 53 -7.57 -5.70 -1.65
C MET A 53 -6.26 -5.96 -0.89
N PHE A 54 -5.15 -5.42 -1.39
CA PHE A 54 -3.86 -5.52 -0.70
C PHE A 54 -3.92 -4.85 0.68
N PHE A 55 -4.33 -3.59 0.78
CA PHE A 55 -4.40 -2.87 2.06
C PHE A 55 -5.38 -3.50 3.06
N HIS A 56 -6.56 -3.96 2.61
CA HIS A 56 -7.47 -4.68 3.51
C HIS A 56 -6.84 -5.99 4.02
N SER A 57 -6.04 -6.68 3.20
CA SER A 57 -5.31 -7.87 3.63
C SER A 57 -4.21 -7.55 4.64
N VAL A 58 -3.55 -6.40 4.53
CA VAL A 58 -2.58 -5.90 5.53
C VAL A 58 -3.29 -5.74 6.88
N VAL A 59 -4.40 -4.99 6.91
CA VAL A 59 -5.20 -4.80 8.14
C VAL A 59 -5.63 -6.13 8.76
N LYS A 60 -5.98 -7.12 7.95
CA LYS A 60 -6.50 -8.39 8.43
C LYS A 60 -5.42 -9.36 8.94
N TYR A 61 -4.25 -9.40 8.29
CA TYR A 61 -3.30 -10.49 8.47
C TYR A 61 -1.92 -10.06 8.93
N TRP A 62 -1.53 -8.80 8.76
CA TRP A 62 -0.25 -8.30 9.24
C TRP A 62 -0.35 -7.90 10.72
N GLN A 63 0.55 -8.42 11.55
CA GLN A 63 0.50 -8.27 13.02
C GLN A 63 1.54 -7.29 13.57
N ALA A 64 2.34 -6.67 12.70
CA ALA A 64 3.34 -5.69 13.09
C ALA A 64 2.90 -4.28 12.62
N PRO A 65 3.54 -3.21 13.12
CA PRO A 65 3.28 -1.87 12.61
C PRO A 65 3.44 -1.79 11.09
N ALA A 66 2.57 -1.01 10.44
CA ALA A 66 2.58 -0.80 9.00
C ALA A 66 2.38 0.68 8.68
N VAL A 67 2.94 1.11 7.55
CA VAL A 67 2.71 2.43 6.96
C VAL A 67 2.07 2.24 5.59
N GLY A 68 0.90 2.82 5.37
CA GLY A 68 0.21 2.80 4.08
C GLY A 68 0.58 4.02 3.25
N ILE A 69 0.98 3.84 1.99
CA ILE A 69 1.34 4.94 1.10
C ILE A 69 0.60 4.79 -0.21
N LEU A 70 -0.18 5.80 -0.61
CA LEU A 70 -0.90 5.83 -1.88
C LEU A 70 -0.35 6.93 -2.79
N LEU A 71 0.24 6.51 -3.91
CA LEU A 71 0.91 7.39 -4.87
C LEU A 71 0.01 7.74 -6.06
N THR A 72 0.54 8.58 -6.96
CA THR A 72 -0.07 8.99 -8.23
C THR A 72 -0.69 7.82 -8.98
N GLY A 73 -1.85 8.07 -9.60
CA GLY A 73 -2.57 7.05 -10.34
C GLY A 73 -4.00 7.48 -10.66
N MET A 74 -4.61 6.83 -11.64
CA MET A 74 -5.99 7.12 -12.06
C MET A 74 -7.01 6.35 -11.21
N GLY A 75 -8.24 6.88 -11.13
CA GLY A 75 -9.32 6.21 -10.42
C GLY A 75 -9.25 6.38 -8.91
N ARG A 76 -9.71 5.35 -8.18
CA ARG A 76 -9.88 5.40 -6.72
C ARG A 76 -9.38 4.15 -5.97
N ASP A 77 -8.72 3.23 -6.69
CA ASP A 77 -8.20 2.01 -6.08
C ASP A 77 -7.19 2.35 -4.98
N GLY A 78 -7.30 1.67 -3.85
CA GLY A 78 -6.47 1.88 -2.67
C GLY A 78 -6.98 2.96 -1.71
N ALA A 79 -7.95 3.80 -2.09
CA ALA A 79 -8.46 4.85 -1.20
C ALA A 79 -9.23 4.28 0.00
N ALA A 80 -10.07 3.26 -0.23
CA ALA A 80 -10.85 2.63 0.83
C ALA A 80 -9.96 1.74 1.72
N GLY A 81 -9.04 1.00 1.13
CA GLY A 81 -8.06 0.19 1.84
C GLY A 81 -7.09 1.04 2.67
N LEU A 82 -6.67 2.20 2.16
CA LEU A 82 -5.84 3.14 2.91
C LEU A 82 -6.64 3.72 4.10
N LYS A 83 -7.95 3.97 3.93
CA LYS A 83 -8.82 4.37 5.03
C LYS A 83 -8.89 3.29 6.10
N ALA A 84 -9.10 2.04 5.69
CA ALA A 84 -9.11 0.90 6.62
C ALA A 84 -7.79 0.77 7.39
N MET A 85 -6.64 0.99 6.73
CA MET A 85 -5.33 1.03 7.41
C MET A 85 -5.28 2.14 8.46
N ARG A 86 -5.72 3.36 8.12
CA ARG A 86 -5.76 4.50 9.06
C ARG A 86 -6.68 4.22 10.25
N GLU A 87 -7.87 3.69 10.01
CA GLU A 87 -8.84 3.33 11.07
C GLU A 87 -8.31 2.22 11.99
N HIS A 88 -7.44 1.35 11.46
CA HIS A 88 -6.73 0.34 12.24
C HIS A 88 -5.47 0.90 12.96
N GLY A 89 -5.21 2.21 12.89
CA GLY A 89 -4.09 2.86 13.57
C GLY A 89 -2.77 2.86 12.81
N SER A 90 -2.76 2.42 11.54
CA SER A 90 -1.56 2.56 10.69
C SER A 90 -1.35 4.03 10.32
N HIS A 91 -0.09 4.44 10.20
CA HIS A 91 0.23 5.75 9.66
C HIS A 91 0.02 5.72 8.14
N THR A 92 -0.71 6.69 7.58
CA THR A 92 -1.04 6.69 6.14
C THR A 92 -0.64 7.99 5.45
N ILE A 93 -0.10 7.87 4.24
CA ILE A 93 0.41 8.99 3.46
C ILE A 93 -0.20 8.93 2.06
N ALA A 94 -0.71 10.06 1.56
CA ALA A 94 -1.07 10.23 0.16
C ALA A 94 -0.09 11.19 -0.52
N GLN A 95 0.21 10.95 -1.80
CA GLN A 95 1.01 11.89 -2.60
C GLN A 95 0.22 13.17 -2.86
N ASP A 96 0.87 14.33 -2.78
CA ASP A 96 0.25 15.63 -3.07
C ASP A 96 -0.09 15.81 -4.55
N GLN A 97 -0.96 16.79 -4.84
CA GLN A 97 -1.39 17.08 -6.20
C GLN A 97 -0.25 17.60 -7.08
N ALA A 98 0.63 18.44 -6.52
CA ALA A 98 1.67 19.13 -7.28
C ALA A 98 2.74 18.18 -7.84
N SER A 99 3.01 17.07 -7.15
CA SER A 99 3.98 16.06 -7.61
C SER A 99 3.35 14.88 -8.36
N CYS A 100 2.02 14.80 -8.43
CA CYS A 100 1.31 13.73 -9.13
C CYS A 100 1.31 13.93 -10.65
N ALA A 101 1.59 12.86 -11.40
CA ALA A 101 1.32 12.85 -12.84
C ALA A 101 -0.20 12.75 -13.11
N VAL A 102 -0.91 11.95 -12.30
CA VAL A 102 -2.37 11.85 -12.30
C VAL A 102 -2.87 11.85 -10.86
N TYR A 103 -3.55 12.92 -10.47
CA TYR A 103 -4.09 13.10 -9.13
C TYR A 103 -5.50 12.49 -8.98
N GLY A 104 -5.62 11.19 -9.26
CA GLY A 104 -6.86 10.41 -9.11
C GLY A 104 -6.91 9.68 -7.77
N MET A 105 -6.08 8.64 -7.62
CA MET A 105 -6.04 7.79 -6.42
C MET A 105 -5.72 8.60 -5.14
N PRO A 106 -4.70 9.48 -5.11
CA PRO A 106 -4.45 10.29 -3.91
C PRO A 106 -5.59 11.27 -3.61
N LYS A 107 -6.22 11.85 -4.63
CA LYS A 107 -7.40 12.72 -4.45
C LYS A 107 -8.56 11.97 -3.79
N ALA A 108 -8.82 10.73 -4.23
CA ALA A 108 -9.85 9.88 -3.64
C ALA A 108 -9.54 9.54 -2.18
N ALA A 109 -8.28 9.23 -1.85
CA ALA A 109 -7.87 8.99 -0.47
C ALA A 109 -8.04 10.22 0.43
N VAL A 110 -7.64 11.41 -0.05
CA VAL A 110 -7.82 12.67 0.69
C VAL A 110 -9.30 12.96 0.91
N ALA A 111 -10.15 12.77 -0.10
CA ALA A 111 -11.60 13.00 0.01
C ALA A 111 -12.28 12.05 1.03
N LEU A 112 -11.73 10.86 1.26
CA LEU A 112 -12.22 9.90 2.26
C LEU A 112 -11.60 10.11 3.66
N ASP A 113 -10.76 11.13 3.84
CA ASP A 113 -9.96 11.31 5.05
C ASP A 113 -9.16 10.04 5.38
N ALA A 114 -8.57 9.43 4.34
CA ALA A 114 -7.80 8.18 4.44
C ALA A 114 -6.33 8.41 4.75
N ALA A 115 -5.80 9.59 4.42
CA ALA A 115 -4.39 9.94 4.63
C ALA A 115 -4.22 10.75 5.92
N VAL A 116 -3.24 10.40 6.75
CA VAL A 116 -2.80 11.23 7.88
C VAL A 116 -1.98 12.42 7.38
N GLU A 117 -1.14 12.20 6.37
CA GLU A 117 -0.33 13.25 5.74
C GLU A 117 -0.51 13.24 4.22
N VAL A 118 -0.43 14.44 3.63
CA VAL A 118 -0.36 14.64 2.19
C VAL A 118 0.97 15.31 1.86
N LEU A 119 1.84 14.62 1.12
CA LEU A 119 3.24 15.02 0.95
C LEU A 119 3.68 14.99 -0.52
N PRO A 120 4.60 15.86 -0.95
CA PRO A 120 5.24 15.72 -2.25
C PRO A 120 6.05 14.43 -2.32
N VAL A 121 6.12 13.80 -3.50
CA VAL A 121 6.81 12.51 -3.68
C VAL A 121 8.26 12.51 -3.19
N SER A 122 8.95 13.65 -3.32
CA SER A 122 10.33 13.84 -2.83
C SER A 122 10.46 13.78 -1.31
N GLY A 123 9.40 14.08 -0.56
CA GLY A 123 9.38 14.05 0.91
C GLY A 123 8.97 12.71 1.51
N ILE A 124 8.29 11.85 0.74
CA ILE A 124 7.70 10.60 1.25
C ILE A 124 8.78 9.64 1.77
N ALA A 125 9.90 9.49 1.06
CA ALA A 125 10.97 8.56 1.44
C ALA A 125 11.61 8.93 2.79
N ALA A 126 11.93 10.22 2.98
CA ALA A 126 12.49 10.72 4.23
C ALA A 126 11.49 10.56 5.40
N ARG A 127 10.21 10.85 5.14
CA ARG A 127 9.14 10.68 6.14
C ARG A 127 8.99 9.21 6.56
N LEU A 128 8.97 8.28 5.59
CA LEU A 128 8.88 6.85 5.87
C LEU A 128 10.03 6.36 6.76
N GLN A 129 11.27 6.77 6.47
CA GLN A 129 12.42 6.42 7.30
C GLN A 129 12.27 6.93 8.74
N GLY A 130 11.81 8.17 8.92
CA GLY A 130 11.55 8.74 10.24
C GLY A 130 10.49 7.99 11.03
N LEU A 131 9.40 7.56 10.37
CA LEU A 131 8.36 6.74 11.00
C LEU A 131 8.89 5.37 11.42
N LEU A 132 9.64 4.68 10.56
CA LEU A 132 10.19 3.36 10.86
C LEU A 132 11.18 3.38 12.04
N ALA A 133 11.91 4.48 12.25
CA ALA A 133 12.79 4.64 13.40
C ALA A 133 12.05 4.67 14.76
N THR A 134 10.73 4.85 14.75
CA THR A 134 9.89 4.82 15.96
C THR A 134 9.30 3.44 16.27
N PHE A 135 9.37 2.51 15.31
CA PHE A 135 8.92 1.13 15.52
C PHE A 135 10.04 0.38 16.26
N SER A 136 9.95 0.37 17.59
CA SER A 136 10.90 -0.32 18.50
C SER A 136 10.49 -1.76 18.73
#